data_AF-A0A957JH98-F1
#
_entry.id   AF-A0A957JH98-F1
#
_cell.length_a   1.000
_cell.length_b   1.000
_cell.length_c   1.000
_cell.angle_alpha   90.00
_cell.angle_beta   90.00
_cell.angle_gamma   90.00
#
_symmetry.space_group_name_H-M   'P 1'
#
loop_
_entity.id
_entity.type
_entity.pdbx_description
1 polymer ?
#
loop_
_entity_poly.entity_id
_entity_poly.type
_entity_poly.pdbx_seq_one_letter_code
_entity_poly.pdbx_strand_id
1 'polypeptide(L)'
;MSVPTTLSQLLSQPAPGTIWQLRSDLLEAGYAPDADLWRVLDQAYHFFTELATKATAREYSHFASLLDIGAIGLVVVENLLDAEQSENFWGKVIGGALSEGLMVMAARQYVKAWEEEMRSVYQSSAWTLYHELWRLSERLQPGLPAGERRQLLEQLLAPLHNPDFSGNAKALIIARLYQLLILTYVTTGTPRPGA
;
A
#
# COMPACT_ATOMS: atom_id res chain seq x y z
N MET A 1 5.77 -16.46 13.68
CA MET A 1 4.33 -16.23 13.46
C MET A 1 4.03 -16.57 12.01
N SER A 2 3.07 -17.46 11.73
CA SER A 2 2.66 -17.73 10.35
C SER A 2 1.83 -16.54 9.86
N VAL A 3 2.33 -15.86 8.84
CA VAL A 3 1.56 -14.85 8.09
C VAL A 3 0.22 -15.50 7.69
N PRO A 4 -0.95 -14.90 8.02
CA PRO A 4 -2.23 -15.44 7.59
C PRO A 4 -2.18 -15.67 6.08
N THR A 5 -2.62 -16.84 5.60
CA THR A 5 -2.61 -17.18 4.15
C THR A 5 -3.23 -16.06 3.31
N THR A 6 -4.24 -15.38 3.85
CA THR A 6 -4.94 -14.24 3.26
C THR A 6 -4.08 -12.98 3.12
N LEU A 7 -3.11 -12.76 4.02
CA LEU A 7 -2.13 -11.66 3.87
C LEU A 7 -1.21 -11.92 2.69
N SER A 8 -0.72 -13.15 2.52
CA SER A 8 0.07 -13.52 1.33
C SER A 8 -0.73 -13.34 0.03
N GLN A 9 -2.01 -13.71 0.04
CA GLN A 9 -2.91 -13.45 -1.09
C GLN A 9 -3.09 -11.95 -1.35
N LEU A 10 -3.24 -11.13 -0.30
CA LEU A 10 -3.37 -9.68 -0.43
C LEU A 10 -2.12 -9.06 -1.07
N LEU A 11 -0.92 -9.53 -0.75
CA LEU A 11 0.33 -8.99 -1.29
C LEU A 11 0.53 -9.31 -2.77
N SER A 12 0.04 -10.46 -3.22
CA SER A 12 0.11 -10.88 -4.62
C SER A 12 -1.06 -10.32 -5.45
N GLN A 13 -2.30 -10.50 -5.00
CA GLN A 13 -3.52 -10.18 -5.72
C GLN A 13 -4.53 -9.44 -4.82
N PRO A 14 -4.31 -8.14 -4.58
CA PRO A 14 -5.20 -7.36 -3.76
C PRO A 14 -6.55 -7.17 -4.45
N ALA A 15 -7.60 -7.57 -3.76
CA ALA A 15 -8.99 -7.41 -4.18
C ALA A 15 -9.87 -7.08 -2.97
N PRO A 16 -11.05 -6.46 -3.16
CA PRO A 16 -11.96 -6.17 -2.06
C PRO A 16 -12.31 -7.40 -1.23
N GLY A 17 -12.50 -8.56 -1.88
CA GLY A 17 -12.77 -9.83 -1.21
C GLY A 17 -11.61 -10.31 -0.33
N THR A 18 -10.37 -10.14 -0.78
CA THR A 18 -9.18 -10.53 0.00
C THR A 18 -9.03 -9.66 1.25
N ILE A 19 -9.33 -8.35 1.15
CA ILE A 19 -9.30 -7.44 2.31
C ILE A 19 -10.41 -7.79 3.29
N TRP A 20 -11.61 -8.12 2.79
CA TRP A 20 -12.72 -8.56 3.63
C TRP A 20 -12.37 -9.84 4.41
N GLN A 21 -11.77 -10.81 3.75
CA GLN A 21 -11.34 -12.05 4.38
C GLN A 21 -10.24 -11.77 5.41
N LEU A 22 -9.23 -10.95 5.07
CA LEU A 22 -8.13 -10.62 5.98
C LEU A 22 -8.66 -9.92 7.24
N ARG A 23 -9.61 -8.99 7.09
CA ARG A 23 -10.28 -8.33 8.21
C ARG A 23 -10.93 -9.35 9.15
N SER A 24 -11.62 -10.33 8.59
CA SER A 24 -12.29 -11.39 9.36
C SER A 24 -11.28 -12.26 10.12
N ASP A 25 -10.22 -12.70 9.43
CA ASP A 25 -9.15 -13.51 10.03
C ASP A 25 -8.44 -12.78 11.17
N LEU A 26 -8.21 -11.47 11.03
CA LEU A 26 -7.57 -10.64 12.05
C LEU A 26 -8.47 -10.44 13.28
N LEU A 27 -9.78 -10.30 13.09
CA LEU A 27 -10.74 -10.22 14.19
C LEU A 27 -10.79 -11.56 14.94
N GLU A 28 -10.81 -12.68 14.23
CA GLU A 28 -10.75 -14.02 14.82
C GLU A 28 -9.43 -14.25 15.58
N ALA A 29 -8.32 -13.71 15.06
CA ALA A 29 -7.01 -13.76 15.71
C ALA A 29 -6.87 -12.80 16.92
N GLY A 30 -7.90 -12.04 17.29
CA GLY A 30 -7.92 -11.19 18.48
C GLY A 30 -7.18 -9.85 18.33
N TYR A 31 -7.05 -9.32 17.10
CA TYR A 31 -6.56 -7.95 16.91
C TYR A 31 -7.54 -6.93 17.51
N ALA A 32 -7.01 -5.97 18.27
CA ALA A 32 -7.82 -4.99 18.97
C ALA A 32 -8.58 -4.08 17.99
N PRO A 33 -9.92 -3.94 18.06
CA PRO A 33 -10.76 -3.20 17.09
C PRO A 33 -10.42 -1.71 16.91
N ASP A 34 -9.65 -1.13 17.81
CA ASP A 34 -9.22 0.27 17.82
C ASP A 34 -7.81 0.48 17.24
N ALA A 35 -7.13 -0.59 16.81
CA ALA A 35 -5.81 -0.50 16.20
C ALA A 35 -5.82 0.33 14.90
N ASP A 36 -4.73 1.06 14.64
CA ASP A 36 -4.51 1.81 13.40
C ASP A 36 -4.68 0.96 12.13
N LEU A 37 -4.45 -0.36 12.24
CA LEU A 37 -4.65 -1.35 11.19
C LEU A 37 -6.05 -1.28 10.55
N TRP A 38 -7.11 -1.11 11.33
CA TRP A 38 -8.48 -1.14 10.80
C TRP A 38 -8.77 0.05 9.90
N ARG A 39 -8.26 1.22 10.27
CA ARG A 39 -8.37 2.43 9.45
C ARG A 39 -7.67 2.25 8.10
N VAL A 40 -6.50 1.61 8.08
CA VAL A 40 -5.80 1.29 6.83
C VAL A 40 -6.58 0.24 6.02
N LEU A 41 -7.12 -0.79 6.65
CA LEU A 41 -7.95 -1.80 5.98
C LEU A 41 -9.20 -1.19 5.34
N ASP A 42 -9.88 -0.27 6.04
CA ASP A 42 -11.06 0.43 5.51
C ASP A 42 -10.70 1.28 4.30
N GLN A 43 -9.63 2.07 4.38
CA GLN A 43 -9.16 2.90 3.27
C GLN A 43 -8.73 2.05 2.06
N ALA A 44 -8.01 0.95 2.30
CA ALA A 44 -7.63 0.02 1.25
C ALA A 44 -8.88 -0.61 0.62
N TYR A 45 -9.82 -1.11 1.42
CA TYR A 45 -11.07 -1.70 0.93
C TYR A 45 -11.84 -0.74 0.02
N HIS A 46 -11.98 0.52 0.45
CA HIS A 46 -12.61 1.57 -0.36
C HIS A 46 -11.88 1.81 -1.68
N PHE A 47 -10.55 1.96 -1.63
CA PHE A 47 -9.75 2.16 -2.84
C PHE A 47 -9.90 1.00 -3.83
N PHE A 48 -9.75 -0.25 -3.39
CA PHE A 48 -9.88 -1.41 -4.27
C PHE A 48 -11.31 -1.62 -4.78
N THR A 49 -12.32 -1.20 -4.02
CA THR A 49 -13.72 -1.24 -4.47
C THR A 49 -13.97 -0.19 -5.56
N GLU A 50 -13.51 1.05 -5.37
CA GLU A 50 -13.60 2.10 -6.40
C GLU A 50 -12.83 1.69 -7.66
N LEU A 51 -11.64 1.09 -7.50
CA LEU A 51 -10.84 0.59 -8.60
C LEU A 51 -11.57 -0.53 -9.36
N ALA A 52 -12.14 -1.51 -8.67
CA ALA A 52 -12.85 -2.64 -9.27
C ALA A 52 -14.17 -2.23 -9.95
N THR A 53 -14.87 -1.23 -9.42
CA THR A 53 -16.18 -0.78 -9.94
C THR A 53 -16.06 0.15 -11.13
N LYS A 54 -14.98 0.95 -11.20
CA LYS A 54 -14.77 1.96 -12.24
C LYS A 54 -13.81 1.49 -13.33
N ALA A 55 -13.03 0.43 -13.09
CA ALA A 55 -12.20 -0.18 -14.14
C ALA A 55 -13.05 -1.06 -15.07
N THR A 56 -12.78 -0.96 -16.38
CA THR A 56 -13.22 -1.99 -17.31
C THR A 56 -12.51 -3.31 -17.05
N ALA A 57 -13.08 -4.43 -17.51
CA ALA A 57 -12.45 -5.75 -17.38
C ALA A 57 -11.03 -5.80 -17.99
N ARG A 58 -10.76 -4.99 -19.02
CA ARG A 58 -9.44 -4.87 -19.66
C ARG A 58 -8.45 -4.13 -18.76
N GLU A 59 -8.87 -3.01 -18.16
CA GLU A 59 -8.03 -2.21 -17.26
C GLU A 59 -7.74 -2.96 -15.97
N TYR A 60 -8.75 -3.63 -15.40
CA TYR A 60 -8.57 -4.45 -14.20
C TYR A 60 -7.62 -5.63 -14.45
N SER A 61 -7.76 -6.33 -15.58
CA SER A 61 -6.82 -7.40 -15.98
C SER A 61 -5.40 -6.88 -16.18
N HIS A 62 -5.25 -5.70 -16.79
CA HIS A 62 -3.94 -5.08 -16.96
C HIS A 62 -3.32 -4.74 -15.60
N PHE A 63 -4.05 -4.05 -14.73
CA PHE A 63 -3.64 -3.72 -13.37
C PHE A 63 -3.23 -4.96 -12.56
N ALA A 64 -4.03 -6.03 -12.61
CA ALA A 64 -3.69 -7.31 -11.95
C ALA A 64 -2.37 -7.89 -12.49
N SER A 65 -2.16 -7.84 -13.80
CA SER A 65 -0.88 -8.24 -14.40
C SER A 65 0.30 -7.39 -13.92
N LEU A 66 0.11 -6.09 -13.69
CA LEU A 66 1.17 -5.22 -13.15
C LEU A 66 1.50 -5.57 -11.69
N LEU A 67 0.49 -5.94 -10.92
CA LEU A 67 0.67 -6.42 -9.55
C LEU A 67 1.38 -7.77 -9.50
N ASP A 68 1.08 -8.68 -10.43
CA ASP A 68 1.79 -9.96 -10.51
C ASP A 68 3.28 -9.76 -10.87
N ILE A 69 3.61 -8.80 -11.76
CA ILE A 69 5.00 -8.50 -12.16
C ILE A 69 5.80 -7.86 -11.01
N GLY A 70 5.16 -6.97 -10.24
CA GLY A 70 5.82 -6.22 -9.17
C GLY A 70 5.61 -6.79 -7.77
N ALA A 71 5.23 -8.07 -7.63
CA ALA A 71 4.82 -8.65 -6.36
C ALA A 71 5.80 -8.32 -5.22
N ILE A 72 5.27 -7.93 -4.05
CA ILE A 72 6.09 -7.68 -2.86
C ILE A 72 6.71 -9.01 -2.45
N GLY A 73 7.99 -9.18 -2.77
CA GLY A 73 8.72 -10.42 -2.51
C GLY A 73 9.00 -10.66 -1.04
N LEU A 74 9.29 -11.92 -0.69
CA LEU A 74 9.67 -12.36 0.65
C LEU A 74 10.82 -11.53 1.24
N VAL A 75 11.74 -11.03 0.41
CA VAL A 75 12.88 -10.17 0.81
C VAL A 75 12.43 -8.85 1.42
N VAL A 76 11.32 -8.26 0.97
CA VAL A 76 10.76 -7.04 1.58
C VAL A 76 10.16 -7.35 2.96
N VAL A 77 9.55 -8.54 3.10
CA VAL A 77 9.02 -9.03 4.39
C VAL A 77 10.15 -9.27 5.38
N GLU A 78 11.27 -9.88 4.95
CA GLU A 78 12.46 -10.10 5.79
C GLU A 78 13.08 -8.78 6.26
N ASN A 79 13.26 -7.81 5.36
CA ASN A 79 13.77 -6.47 5.72
C ASN A 79 12.83 -5.70 6.68
N LEU A 80 11.51 -5.94 6.61
CA LEU A 80 10.53 -5.39 7.54
C LEU A 80 10.62 -6.02 8.93
N LEU A 81 10.89 -7.32 9.01
CA LEU A 81 11.11 -8.02 10.27
C LEU A 81 12.44 -7.60 10.92
N ASP A 82 13.45 -7.28 10.11
CA ASP A 82 14.76 -6.76 10.56
C ASP A 82 14.75 -5.23 10.83
N ALA A 83 13.61 -4.56 10.64
CA ALA A 83 13.52 -3.10 10.74
C ALA A 83 13.83 -2.53 12.14
N GLU A 84 13.75 -3.36 13.20
CA GLU A 84 14.19 -2.97 14.55
C GLU A 84 15.69 -2.60 14.62
N GLN A 85 16.51 -3.00 13.64
CA GLN A 85 17.96 -2.73 13.61
C GLN A 85 18.41 -1.76 12.51
N SER A 86 17.53 -1.32 11.61
CA SER A 86 17.95 -0.58 10.41
C SER A 86 17.57 0.90 10.47
N GLU A 87 18.58 1.79 10.57
CA GLU A 87 18.40 3.26 10.50
C GLU A 87 17.76 3.74 9.17
N ASN A 88 17.75 2.91 8.13
CA ASN A 88 17.41 3.29 6.76
C ASN A 88 16.16 2.59 6.17
N PHE A 89 15.20 2.18 7.00
CA PHE A 89 13.97 1.50 6.55
C PHE A 89 13.27 2.26 5.39
N TRP A 90 13.05 3.57 5.53
CA TRP A 90 12.45 4.38 4.46
C TRP A 90 13.33 4.49 3.23
N GLY A 91 14.65 4.62 3.37
CA GLY A 91 15.58 4.62 2.23
C GLY A 91 15.56 3.31 1.46
N LYS A 92 15.38 2.17 2.14
CA LYS A 92 15.25 0.84 1.53
C LYS A 92 13.87 0.59 0.92
N VAL A 93 12.79 1.02 1.58
CA VAL A 93 11.42 0.91 1.04
C VAL A 93 11.24 1.83 -0.17
N ILE A 94 11.69 3.08 -0.09
CA ILE A 94 11.64 4.04 -1.20
C ILE A 94 12.62 3.64 -2.31
N GLY A 95 13.84 3.21 -1.95
CA GLY A 95 14.88 2.83 -2.91
C GLY A 95 14.66 1.47 -3.57
N GLY A 96 14.00 0.52 -2.90
CA GLY A 96 13.81 -0.85 -3.38
C GLY A 96 12.42 -1.14 -3.95
N ALA A 97 11.35 -0.52 -3.43
CA ALA A 97 9.98 -0.80 -3.89
C ALA A 97 9.52 0.08 -5.05
N LEU A 98 10.18 1.22 -5.31
CA LEU A 98 9.73 2.21 -6.30
C LEU A 98 10.69 2.39 -7.49
N SER A 99 11.98 2.03 -7.38
CA SER A 99 12.99 2.53 -8.33
C SER A 99 13.02 1.80 -9.67
N GLU A 100 12.95 0.46 -9.71
CA GLU A 100 13.14 -0.28 -10.96
C GLU A 100 11.83 -0.62 -11.68
N GLY A 101 10.74 -0.88 -10.95
CA GLY A 101 9.45 -1.25 -11.54
C GLY A 101 8.65 -0.08 -12.13
N LEU A 102 8.71 1.11 -11.52
CA LEU A 102 7.94 2.28 -11.97
C LEU A 102 8.56 2.98 -13.19
N MET A 103 9.89 2.95 -13.33
CA MET A 103 10.57 3.55 -14.48
C MET A 103 10.30 2.81 -15.80
N VAL A 104 10.14 1.48 -15.76
CA VAL A 104 9.90 0.65 -16.95
C VAL A 104 8.49 0.86 -17.54
N MET A 105 7.59 1.53 -16.80
CA MET A 105 6.15 1.57 -17.08
C MET A 105 5.65 2.89 -17.68
N ALA A 106 6.54 3.86 -17.87
CA ALA A 106 6.23 5.12 -18.57
C ALA A 106 5.98 4.92 -20.08
N ALA A 107 6.16 3.70 -20.61
CA ALA A 107 6.01 3.38 -22.02
C ALA A 107 4.82 2.45 -22.27
N ARG A 108 3.60 3.01 -22.44
CA ARG A 108 2.69 2.75 -23.58
C ARG A 108 1.23 3.16 -23.29
N GLN A 109 0.62 3.67 -24.37
CA GLN A 109 -0.70 4.24 -24.59
C GLN A 109 -1.89 3.81 -23.69
N TYR A 110 -2.38 4.80 -22.93
CA TYR A 110 -3.77 5.32 -22.78
C TYR A 110 -5.01 4.44 -22.54
N VAL A 111 -5.82 4.90 -21.56
CA VAL A 111 -7.26 5.24 -21.70
C VAL A 111 -7.57 6.52 -20.89
N LYS A 112 -7.78 7.67 -21.54
CA LYS A 112 -8.04 8.98 -20.87
C LYS A 112 -9.31 8.99 -20.00
N ALA A 113 -10.29 8.15 -20.33
CA ALA A 113 -11.59 8.16 -19.67
C ALA A 113 -11.51 7.63 -18.23
N TRP A 114 -10.82 6.50 -18.03
CA TRP A 114 -10.64 5.91 -16.71
C TRP A 114 -9.76 6.76 -15.79
N GLU A 115 -8.75 7.45 -16.35
CA GLU A 115 -7.90 8.39 -15.59
C GLU A 115 -8.69 9.57 -15.01
N GLU A 116 -9.63 10.12 -15.78
CA GLU A 116 -10.47 11.24 -15.32
C GLU A 116 -11.47 10.79 -14.25
N GLU A 117 -12.06 9.60 -14.41
CA GLU A 117 -12.98 9.01 -13.42
C GLU A 117 -12.28 8.62 -12.12
N MET A 118 -11.01 8.21 -12.20
CA MET A 118 -10.18 7.82 -11.06
C MET A 118 -9.45 8.99 -10.39
N ARG A 119 -9.41 10.17 -11.02
CA ARG A 119 -8.64 11.31 -10.51
C ARG A 119 -8.96 11.66 -9.06
N SER A 120 -10.26 11.71 -8.70
CA SER A 120 -10.69 11.98 -7.33
C SER A 120 -10.32 10.86 -6.37
N VAL A 121 -10.37 9.60 -6.82
CA VAL A 121 -9.99 8.42 -6.05
C VAL A 121 -8.50 8.43 -5.74
N TYR A 122 -7.66 8.77 -6.71
CA TYR A 122 -6.21 8.89 -6.51
C TYR A 122 -5.85 10.06 -5.59
N GLN A 123 -6.50 11.21 -5.74
CA GLN A 123 -6.29 12.37 -4.87
C GLN A 123 -6.70 12.08 -3.42
N SER A 124 -7.87 11.47 -3.23
CA SER A 124 -8.36 11.05 -1.92
C SER A 124 -7.41 10.03 -1.27
N SER A 125 -6.93 9.06 -2.05
CA SER A 125 -5.98 8.05 -1.57
C SER A 125 -4.62 8.66 -1.22
N ALA A 126 -4.10 9.60 -2.02
CA ALA A 126 -2.86 10.29 -1.70
C ALA A 126 -2.98 11.08 -0.38
N TRP A 127 -4.13 11.73 -0.16
CA TRP A 127 -4.43 12.46 1.07
C TRP A 127 -4.46 11.55 2.31
N THR A 128 -5.13 10.40 2.23
CA THR A 128 -5.18 9.44 3.34
C THR A 128 -3.81 8.80 3.58
N LEU A 129 -3.14 8.35 2.51
CA LEU A 129 -1.81 7.74 2.57
C LEU A 129 -0.79 8.66 3.21
N TYR A 130 -0.79 9.97 2.92
CA TYR A 130 0.12 10.91 3.57
C TYR A 130 -0.01 10.84 5.11
N HIS A 131 -1.23 10.82 5.63
CA HIS A 131 -1.46 10.70 7.07
C HIS A 131 -1.05 9.34 7.64
N GLU A 132 -1.35 8.25 6.94
CA GLU A 132 -0.95 6.90 7.38
C GLU A 132 0.57 6.74 7.44
N LEU A 133 1.26 7.21 6.40
CA LEU A 133 2.71 7.13 6.30
C LEU A 133 3.38 8.05 7.34
N TRP A 134 2.79 9.22 7.62
CA TRP A 134 3.25 10.08 8.72
C TRP A 134 3.18 9.35 10.06
N ARG A 135 2.01 8.81 10.43
CA ARG A 135 1.84 8.04 11.69
C ARG A 135 2.78 6.86 11.77
N LEU A 136 2.92 6.13 10.67
CA LEU A 136 3.85 5.00 10.60
C LEU A 136 5.29 5.46 10.88
N SER A 137 5.71 6.59 10.29
CA SER A 137 7.05 7.13 10.49
C SER A 137 7.28 7.67 11.91
N GLU A 138 6.27 8.20 12.60
CA GLU A 138 6.38 8.58 14.02
C GLU A 138 6.61 7.35 14.91
N ARG A 139 5.98 6.23 14.57
CA ARG A 139 6.13 4.97 15.29
C ARG A 139 7.47 4.30 15.04
N LEU A 140 7.89 4.21 13.78
CA LEU A 140 9.11 3.47 13.40
C LEU A 140 10.39 4.33 13.52
N GLN A 141 10.27 5.65 13.36
CA GLN A 141 11.40 6.59 13.42
C GLN A 141 11.00 7.87 14.19
N PRO A 142 10.80 7.78 15.51
CA PRO A 142 10.41 8.93 16.33
C PRO A 142 11.43 10.06 16.30
N GLY A 143 12.71 9.74 16.08
CA GLY A 143 13.81 10.72 16.01
C GLY A 143 13.90 11.48 14.68
N LEU A 144 13.16 11.09 13.64
CA LEU A 144 13.20 11.76 12.34
C LEU A 144 12.59 13.18 12.46
N PRO A 145 13.33 14.25 12.09
CA PRO A 145 12.80 15.61 12.13
C PRO A 145 11.56 15.77 11.24
N ALA A 146 10.59 16.56 11.71
CA ALA A 146 9.33 16.75 11.00
C ALA A 146 9.49 17.28 9.56
N GLY A 147 10.49 18.16 9.33
CA GLY A 147 10.79 18.68 7.99
C GLY A 147 11.33 17.62 7.03
N GLU A 148 12.20 16.74 7.53
CA GLU A 148 12.77 15.64 6.74
C GLU A 148 11.71 14.57 6.44
N ARG A 149 10.89 14.22 7.43
CA ARG A 149 9.71 13.36 7.26
C ARG A 149 8.80 13.88 6.15
N ARG A 150 8.44 15.17 6.20
CA ARG A 150 7.63 15.82 5.16
C ARG A 150 8.29 15.66 3.78
N GLN A 151 9.57 15.99 3.66
CA GLN A 151 10.29 15.92 2.38
C GLN A 151 10.28 14.49 1.79
N LEU A 152 10.50 13.47 2.61
CA LEU A 152 10.46 12.07 2.18
C LEU A 152 9.07 11.66 1.69
N LEU A 153 8.01 12.05 2.42
CA LEU A 153 6.64 11.75 2.02
C LEU A 153 6.21 12.49 0.76
N GLU A 154 6.61 13.75 0.61
CA GLU A 154 6.36 14.53 -0.62
C GLU A 154 7.06 13.89 -1.83
N GLN A 155 8.31 13.43 -1.69
CA GLN A 155 9.02 12.72 -2.75
C GLN A 155 8.34 11.39 -3.11
N LEU A 156 7.94 10.62 -2.09
CA LEU A 156 7.23 9.35 -2.25
C LEU A 156 5.91 9.50 -3.01
N LEU A 157 5.13 10.54 -2.69
CA LEU A 157 3.80 10.76 -3.27
C LEU A 157 3.82 11.70 -4.49
N ALA A 158 4.96 12.26 -4.88
CA ALA A 158 5.08 13.15 -6.03
C ALA A 158 4.46 12.59 -7.33
N PRO A 159 4.63 11.29 -7.68
CA PRO A 159 4.02 10.72 -8.88
C PRO A 159 2.48 10.77 -8.88
N LEU A 160 1.85 10.71 -7.70
CA LEU A 160 0.38 10.75 -7.59
C LEU A 160 -0.20 12.14 -7.92
N HIS A 161 0.61 13.19 -7.73
CA HIS A 161 0.22 14.57 -8.00
C HIS A 161 0.54 15.02 -9.43
N ASN A 162 1.39 14.28 -10.14
CA ASN A 162 1.75 14.61 -11.52
C ASN A 162 0.57 14.28 -12.47
N PRO A 163 -0.03 15.27 -13.17
CA PRO A 163 -1.14 15.02 -14.08
C PRO A 163 -0.75 14.14 -15.28
N ASP A 164 0.51 14.19 -15.70
CA ASP A 164 1.04 13.44 -16.84
C ASP A 164 1.44 12.00 -16.46
N PHE A 165 1.35 11.65 -15.18
CA PHE A 165 1.68 10.31 -14.70
C PHE A 165 0.49 9.36 -14.85
N SER A 166 0.74 8.21 -15.48
CA SER A 166 -0.26 7.19 -15.85
C SER A 166 -1.17 6.79 -14.69
N GLY A 167 -2.49 6.74 -14.94
CA GLY A 167 -3.47 6.29 -13.93
C GLY A 167 -3.23 4.86 -13.43
N ASN A 168 -2.84 3.94 -14.33
CA ASN A 168 -2.44 2.58 -13.94
C ASN A 168 -1.25 2.61 -12.98
N ALA A 169 -0.26 3.46 -13.25
CA ALA A 169 0.91 3.59 -12.39
C ALA A 169 0.54 4.20 -11.03
N LYS A 170 -0.36 5.20 -11.00
CA LYS A 170 -0.91 5.76 -9.75
C LYS A 170 -1.64 4.68 -8.95
N ALA A 171 -2.53 3.92 -9.59
CA ALA A 171 -3.26 2.84 -8.95
C ALA A 171 -2.30 1.79 -8.36
N LEU A 172 -1.23 1.44 -9.09
CA LEU A 172 -0.21 0.50 -8.63
C LEU A 172 0.54 1.03 -7.41
N ILE A 173 1.00 2.29 -7.43
CA ILE A 173 1.67 2.92 -6.29
C ILE A 173 0.75 2.91 -5.06
N ILE A 174 -0.50 3.35 -5.23
CA ILE A 174 -1.48 3.39 -4.12
C ILE A 174 -1.72 1.99 -3.56
N ALA A 175 -1.93 1.00 -4.42
CA ALA A 175 -2.11 -0.40 -4.02
C ALA A 175 -0.92 -0.92 -3.22
N ARG A 176 0.31 -0.66 -3.70
CA ARG A 176 1.55 -1.07 -3.02
C ARG A 176 1.74 -0.39 -1.68
N LEU A 177 1.42 0.90 -1.57
CA LEU A 177 1.50 1.63 -0.31
C LEU A 177 0.51 1.08 0.72
N TYR A 178 -0.72 0.76 0.32
CA TYR A 178 -1.68 0.10 1.23
C TYR A 178 -1.20 -1.30 1.64
N GLN A 179 -0.70 -2.12 0.71
CA GLN A 179 -0.15 -3.43 1.02
C GLN A 179 1.00 -3.35 2.03
N LEU A 180 1.93 -2.40 1.85
CA LEU A 180 3.04 -2.17 2.77
C LEU A 180 2.56 -1.71 4.15
N LEU A 181 1.60 -0.79 4.22
CA LEU A 181 1.00 -0.35 5.47
C LEU A 181 0.34 -1.53 6.21
N ILE A 182 -0.51 -2.30 5.52
CA ILE A 182 -1.21 -3.46 6.09
C ILE A 182 -0.19 -4.48 6.61
N LEU A 183 0.79 -4.84 5.78
CA LEU A 183 1.84 -5.77 6.17
C LEU A 183 2.56 -5.29 7.43
N THR A 184 2.97 -4.02 7.45
CA THR A 184 3.69 -3.44 8.60
C THR A 184 2.84 -3.42 9.87
N TYR A 185 1.55 -3.06 9.78
CA TYR A 185 0.66 -3.06 10.94
C TYR A 185 0.32 -4.47 11.43
N VAL A 186 0.22 -5.46 10.54
CA VAL A 186 0.01 -6.86 10.92
C VAL A 186 1.26 -7.45 11.57
N THR A 187 2.47 -7.13 11.09
CA THR A 187 3.71 -7.67 11.68
C THR A 187 4.08 -7.00 12.99
N THR A 188 3.79 -5.70 13.14
CA THR A 188 4.05 -4.94 14.38
C THR A 188 2.89 -4.99 15.38
N GLY A 189 1.71 -5.39 14.94
CA GLY A 189 0.53 -5.54 15.79
C GLY A 189 0.60 -6.85 16.57
N THR A 190 0.57 -6.79 17.90
CA THR A 190 0.45 -7.99 18.73
C THR A 190 -1.03 -8.40 18.84
N PRO A 191 -1.41 -9.63 18.43
CA PRO A 191 -2.71 -10.19 18.78
C PRO A 191 -2.83 -10.29 20.31
N ARG A 192 -4.00 -9.98 20.88
CA ARG A 192 -4.21 -10.17 22.32
C ARG A 192 -4.38 -11.67 22.60
N PRO A 193 -3.57 -12.28 23.49
CA PRO A 193 -3.80 -13.67 23.89
C PRO A 193 -5.05 -13.75 24.77
N GLY A 194 -6.03 -14.54 24.32
CA GLY A 194 -7.23 -14.89 25.09
C GLY A 194 -8.39 -13.92 24.91
N ALA A 195 -9.16 -14.12 23.84
CA ALA A 195 -10.59 -13.82 23.82
C ALA A 195 -11.35 -15.14 23.96
#